data_AF-A0A3D5SMA6-F1
#
_entry.id   AF-A0A3D5SMA6-F1
#
_cell.length_a   1.000
_cell.length_b   1.000
_cell.length_c   1.000
_cell.angle_alpha   90.00
_cell.angle_beta   90.00
_cell.angle_gamma   90.00
#
_symmetry.space_group_name_H-M   'P 1'
#
loop_
_entity.id
_entity.type
_entity.pdbx_description
1 polymer ?
#
loop_
_entity_poly.entity_id
_entity_poly.type
_entity_poly.pdbx_seq_one_letter_code
_entity_poly.pdbx_strand_id
1 'polypeptide(L)'
;MGRVSIQIHTPAAPHLDNAFSYGLTGCKRVEHLIDIYREARRKTGKTSGRVWIHLADILRAAVVLCHAILEQVLRDLIAVEAEWTPEFLQNIPLPGAKHTRADRFSLADVAAFKDRPASEIVCDAVWEHLSKRSFTQVADVVEVLTMCRLDVAHYRKFFPAIQELMERRHHIAHTGDLEEDSPGRGKQMARSISADRVARWNRNVFDFIWELSLITLRKRPNHAMQPTAGRSYA
;
A
#
# COMPACT_ATOMS: atom_id res chain seq x y z
N MET A 1 24.21 -32.62 -5.24
CA MET A 1 22.77 -32.41 -5.02
C MET A 1 22.33 -31.24 -5.90
N GLY A 2 21.62 -31.51 -7.00
CA GLY A 2 21.12 -30.45 -7.87
C GLY A 2 19.96 -29.71 -7.20
N ARG A 3 20.05 -28.38 -7.10
CA ARG A 3 18.90 -27.56 -6.69
C ARG A 3 17.86 -27.63 -7.80
N VAL A 4 16.73 -28.29 -7.53
CA VAL A 4 15.53 -28.16 -8.36
C VAL A 4 15.04 -26.73 -8.17
N SER A 5 15.29 -25.87 -9.15
CA SER A 5 14.69 -24.54 -9.23
C SER A 5 13.26 -24.73 -9.72
N ILE A 6 12.30 -24.70 -8.79
CA ILE A 6 10.89 -24.62 -9.17
C ILE A 6 10.68 -23.20 -9.70
N GLN A 7 10.64 -23.05 -11.02
CA GLN A 7 10.19 -21.82 -11.65
C GLN A 7 8.68 -21.73 -11.44
N ILE A 8 8.26 -21.06 -10.37
CA ILE A 8 6.87 -20.67 -10.18
C ILE A 8 6.62 -19.53 -11.18
N HIS A 9 5.96 -19.84 -12.30
CA HIS A 9 5.45 -18.80 -13.18
C HIS A 9 4.41 -18.00 -12.41
N THR A 10 4.77 -16.75 -12.09
CA THR A 10 3.81 -15.73 -11.70
C THR A 10 2.76 -15.65 -12.82
N PRO A 11 1.45 -15.79 -12.55
CA PRO A 11 0.44 -15.71 -13.61
C PRO A 11 0.62 -14.41 -14.39
N ALA A 12 0.47 -14.50 -15.72
CA ALA A 12 0.74 -13.42 -16.67
C ALA A 12 0.12 -12.11 -16.20
N ALA A 13 0.94 -11.23 -15.62
CA ALA A 13 0.51 -10.07 -14.84
C ALA A 13 -0.30 -9.08 -15.69
N PRO A 14 -1.62 -8.97 -15.51
CA PRO A 14 -2.40 -7.86 -16.05
C PRO A 14 -2.38 -6.64 -15.11
N HIS A 15 -1.60 -6.64 -14.03
CA HIS A 15 -1.96 -5.83 -12.86
C HIS A 15 -0.99 -4.75 -12.40
N LEU A 16 0.25 -4.66 -12.89
CA LEU A 16 1.17 -3.62 -12.39
C LEU A 16 0.79 -2.21 -12.90
N ASP A 17 0.46 -2.10 -14.20
CA ASP A 17 -0.06 -0.86 -14.79
C ASP A 17 -1.37 -0.43 -14.11
N ASN A 18 -2.23 -1.41 -13.80
CA ASN A 18 -3.47 -1.19 -13.08
C ASN A 18 -3.20 -0.77 -11.62
N ALA A 19 -2.24 -1.39 -10.93
CA ALA A 19 -1.87 -1.06 -9.55
C ALA A 19 -1.36 0.38 -9.44
N PHE A 20 -0.45 0.80 -10.32
CA PHE A 20 0.01 2.19 -10.35
C PHE A 20 -1.11 3.15 -10.76
N SER A 21 -1.93 2.79 -11.75
CA SER A 21 -3.08 3.61 -12.16
C SER A 21 -4.10 3.77 -11.02
N TYR A 22 -4.38 2.72 -10.26
CA TYR A 22 -5.24 2.76 -9.08
C TYR A 22 -4.61 3.57 -7.95
N GLY A 23 -3.30 3.44 -7.73
CA GLY A 23 -2.57 4.25 -6.77
C GLY A 23 -2.65 5.74 -7.07
N LEU A 24 -2.34 6.13 -8.30
CA LEU A 24 -2.41 7.52 -8.77
C LEU A 24 -3.85 8.06 -8.76
N THR A 25 -4.83 7.23 -9.14
CA THR A 25 -6.26 7.58 -9.01
C THR A 25 -6.66 7.74 -7.54
N GLY A 26 -6.11 6.91 -6.67
CA GLY A 26 -6.25 7.03 -5.22
C GLY A 26 -5.78 8.39 -4.71
N CYS A 27 -4.60 8.86 -5.14
CA CYS A 27 -4.10 10.18 -4.78
C CYS A 27 -5.06 11.31 -5.21
N LYS A 28 -5.76 11.19 -6.35
CA LYS A 28 -6.81 12.15 -6.74
C LYS A 28 -8.02 12.12 -5.79
N ARG A 29 -8.38 10.95 -5.25
CA ARG A 29 -9.43 10.85 -4.22
C ARG A 29 -9.03 11.57 -2.94
N VAL A 30 -7.75 11.52 -2.57
CA VAL A 30 -7.22 12.28 -1.43
C VAL A 30 -7.27 13.79 -1.71
N GLU A 31 -6.94 14.23 -2.93
CA GLU A 31 -7.09 15.64 -3.35
C GLU A 31 -8.54 16.11 -3.21
N HIS A 32 -9.50 15.30 -3.66
CA HIS A 32 -10.92 15.63 -3.50
C HIS A 32 -11.34 15.78 -2.02
N LEU A 33 -10.81 14.97 -1.09
CA LEU A 33 -11.08 15.16 0.35
C LEU A 33 -10.50 16.47 0.86
N ILE A 34 -9.30 16.85 0.40
CA ILE A 34 -8.68 18.13 0.75
C ILE A 34 -9.52 19.29 0.22
N ASP A 35 -10.07 19.17 -0.99
CA ASP A 35 -10.91 20.21 -1.60
C ASP A 35 -12.28 20.32 -0.92
N ILE A 36 -12.89 19.19 -0.54
CA ILE A 36 -14.10 19.16 0.31
C ILE A 36 -13.83 19.90 1.62
N TYR A 37 -12.69 19.63 2.28
CA TYR A 37 -12.30 20.35 3.48
C TYR A 37 -12.16 21.86 3.25
N ARG A 38 -11.47 22.27 2.18
CA ARG A 38 -11.25 23.69 1.83
C ARG A 38 -12.57 24.40 1.58
N GLU A 39 -13.46 23.78 0.84
CA GLU A 39 -14.78 24.33 0.51
C GLU A 39 -15.67 24.44 1.75
N ALA A 40 -15.73 23.37 2.56
CA ALA A 40 -16.49 23.39 3.80
C ALA A 40 -15.93 24.43 4.78
N ARG A 41 -14.60 24.61 4.84
CA ARG A 41 -13.97 25.69 5.62
C ARG A 41 -14.36 27.07 5.10
N ARG A 42 -14.33 27.29 3.79
CA ARG A 42 -14.74 28.55 3.16
C ARG A 42 -16.19 28.93 3.52
N LYS A 43 -17.11 27.96 3.50
CA LYS A 43 -18.51 28.15 3.89
C LYS A 43 -18.70 28.57 5.35
N THR A 44 -17.74 28.30 6.24
CA THR A 44 -17.83 28.78 7.63
C THR A 44 -17.60 30.28 7.79
N GLY A 45 -17.17 30.99 6.73
CA GLY A 45 -16.82 32.41 6.79
C GLY A 45 -15.55 32.73 7.59
N LYS A 46 -14.90 31.72 8.19
CA LYS A 46 -13.66 31.87 8.95
C LYS A 46 -12.45 31.78 8.02
N THR A 47 -11.85 32.94 7.73
CA THR A 47 -10.57 33.06 7.00
C THR A 47 -9.37 32.74 7.87
N SER A 48 -9.47 32.99 9.18
CA SER A 48 -8.43 32.72 10.17
C SER A 48 -9.02 32.17 11.47
N GLY A 49 -8.15 31.59 12.30
CA GLY A 49 -8.53 31.04 13.59
C GLY A 49 -8.87 29.55 13.57
N ARG A 50 -9.29 29.08 14.74
CA ARG A 50 -9.41 27.67 15.08
C ARG A 50 -10.53 26.98 14.30
N VAL A 51 -10.17 25.88 13.63
CA VAL A 51 -11.10 25.03 12.87
C VAL A 51 -11.81 24.08 13.82
N TRP A 52 -13.08 23.79 13.57
CA TRP A 52 -13.82 22.78 14.32
C TRP A 52 -13.20 21.39 14.13
N ILE A 53 -13.07 20.60 15.20
CA ILE A 53 -12.41 19.27 15.16
C ILE A 53 -13.03 18.39 14.07
N HIS A 54 -14.37 18.32 14.02
CA HIS A 54 -15.10 17.52 13.02
C HIS A 54 -14.77 17.89 11.57
N LEU A 55 -14.48 19.17 11.30
CA LEU A 55 -14.10 19.60 9.96
C LEU A 55 -12.68 19.12 9.63
N ALA A 56 -11.77 19.18 10.61
CA ALA A 56 -10.41 18.66 10.47
C ALA A 56 -10.36 17.13 10.36
N ASP A 57 -11.43 16.40 10.73
CA ASP A 57 -11.50 14.95 10.55
C ASP A 57 -11.57 14.53 9.08
N ILE A 58 -12.02 15.41 8.18
CA ILE A 58 -11.90 15.21 6.72
C ILE A 58 -10.43 15.06 6.34
N LEU A 59 -9.54 15.88 6.91
CA LEU A 59 -8.10 15.79 6.67
C LEU A 59 -7.48 14.54 7.30
N ARG A 60 -8.00 14.08 8.45
CA ARG A 60 -7.54 12.82 9.07
C ARG A 60 -7.94 11.61 8.24
N ALA A 61 -9.17 11.59 7.72
CA ALA A 61 -9.62 10.57 6.77
C ALA A 61 -8.76 10.59 5.49
N ALA A 62 -8.40 11.78 5.00
CA ALA A 62 -7.49 11.92 3.86
C ALA A 62 -6.09 11.33 4.13
N VAL A 63 -5.54 11.50 5.33
CA VAL A 63 -4.28 10.88 5.76
C VAL A 63 -4.38 9.35 5.77
N VAL A 64 -5.43 8.79 6.37
CA VAL A 64 -5.65 7.35 6.43
C VAL A 64 -5.78 6.75 5.02
N LEU A 65 -6.57 7.41 4.15
CA LEU A 65 -6.72 6.98 2.76
C LEU A 65 -5.38 7.04 1.99
N CYS A 66 -4.64 8.14 2.12
CA CYS A 66 -3.33 8.33 1.47
C CYS A 66 -2.35 7.22 1.84
N HIS A 67 -2.30 6.86 3.13
CA HIS A 67 -1.48 5.76 3.60
C HIS A 67 -1.96 4.40 3.06
N ALA A 68 -3.26 4.12 3.09
CA ALA A 68 -3.81 2.86 2.55
C ALA A 68 -3.50 2.67 1.05
N ILE A 69 -3.49 3.77 0.28
CA ILE A 69 -3.08 3.78 -1.12
C ILE A 69 -1.61 3.38 -1.27
N LEU A 70 -0.72 3.98 -0.48
CA LEU A 70 0.70 3.64 -0.48
C LEU A 70 0.89 2.16 -0.15
N GLU A 71 0.26 1.66 0.92
CA GLU A 71 0.36 0.25 1.29
C GLU A 71 -0.11 -0.68 0.18
N GLN A 72 -1.20 -0.34 -0.51
CA GLN A 72 -1.69 -1.17 -1.60
C GLN A 72 -0.69 -1.25 -2.75
N VAL A 73 -0.12 -0.11 -3.17
CA VAL A 73 0.91 -0.10 -4.22
C VAL A 73 2.13 -0.93 -3.81
N LEU A 74 2.56 -0.88 -2.53
CA LEU A 74 3.67 -1.69 -2.05
C LEU A 74 3.34 -3.19 -2.07
N ARG A 75 2.12 -3.60 -1.68
CA ARG A 75 1.68 -5.00 -1.78
C ARG A 75 1.70 -5.50 -3.22
N ASP A 76 1.14 -4.71 -4.12
CA ASP A 76 1.07 -5.07 -5.54
C ASP A 76 2.48 -5.13 -6.16
N LEU A 77 3.38 -4.22 -5.76
CA LEU A 77 4.78 -4.23 -6.18
C LEU A 77 5.49 -5.51 -5.73
N ILE A 78 5.35 -5.93 -4.47
CA ILE A 78 5.93 -7.19 -3.98
C ILE A 78 5.36 -8.38 -4.75
N ALA A 79 4.03 -8.42 -4.92
CA ALA A 79 3.35 -9.54 -5.57
C ALA A 79 3.86 -9.79 -6.99
N VAL A 80 4.30 -8.73 -7.68
CA VAL A 80 4.62 -8.78 -9.10
C VAL A 80 6.13 -8.71 -9.40
N GLU A 81 6.90 -7.95 -8.62
CA GLU A 81 8.33 -7.70 -8.90
C GLU A 81 9.28 -8.43 -7.95
N ALA A 82 8.82 -8.84 -6.77
CA ALA A 82 9.69 -9.57 -5.85
C ALA A 82 9.89 -11.01 -6.33
N GLU A 83 11.12 -11.51 -6.18
CA GLU A 83 11.39 -12.93 -6.35
C GLU A 83 10.85 -13.71 -5.14
N TRP A 84 10.00 -14.69 -5.38
CA TRP A 84 9.45 -15.55 -4.32
C TRP A 84 10.46 -16.63 -3.93
N THR A 85 11.52 -16.22 -3.23
CA THR A 85 12.56 -17.15 -2.76
C THR A 85 11.99 -18.11 -1.71
N PRO A 86 12.62 -19.28 -1.49
CA PRO A 86 12.23 -20.18 -0.40
C PRO A 86 12.17 -19.47 0.97
N GLU A 87 13.07 -18.53 1.24
CA GLU A 87 13.13 -17.77 2.49
C GLU A 87 11.96 -16.79 2.65
N PHE A 88 11.43 -16.27 1.54
CA PHE A 88 10.19 -15.48 1.55
C PHE A 88 8.98 -16.38 1.79
N LEU A 89 8.88 -17.47 1.03
CA LEU A 89 7.75 -18.40 1.09
C LEU A 89 7.65 -19.15 2.42
N GLN A 90 8.76 -19.42 3.12
CA GLN A 90 8.76 -20.17 4.38
C GLN A 90 7.91 -19.54 5.48
N ASN A 91 7.59 -18.24 5.38
CA ASN A 91 6.85 -17.49 6.38
C ASN A 91 5.37 -17.30 6.00
N ILE A 92 4.96 -17.81 4.83
CA ILE A 92 3.63 -17.65 4.26
C ILE A 92 2.81 -18.92 4.57
N PRO A 93 1.67 -18.79 5.30
CA PRO A 93 0.83 -19.94 5.59
C PRO A 93 0.05 -20.41 4.36
N LEU A 94 -0.54 -21.61 4.43
CA LEU A 94 -1.47 -22.08 3.39
C LEU A 94 -2.69 -21.14 3.25
N PRO A 95 -3.33 -21.07 2.07
CA PRO A 95 -4.52 -20.26 1.87
C PRO A 95 -5.62 -20.59 2.89
N GLY A 96 -6.30 -19.57 3.40
CA GLY A 96 -7.37 -19.71 4.39
C GLY A 96 -6.91 -20.00 5.82
N ALA A 97 -5.59 -20.02 6.09
CA ALA A 97 -5.08 -20.16 7.44
C ALA A 97 -5.53 -19.00 8.34
N LYS A 98 -5.95 -19.32 9.57
CA LYS A 98 -6.37 -18.32 10.57
C LYS A 98 -5.20 -17.54 11.16
N HIS A 99 -3.98 -18.06 11.04
CA HIS A 99 -2.76 -17.46 11.57
C HIS A 99 -1.99 -16.73 10.46
N THR A 100 -1.25 -15.69 10.84
CA THR A 100 -0.48 -14.85 9.91
C THR A 100 0.92 -15.38 9.60
N ARG A 101 1.37 -16.39 10.35
CA ARG A 101 2.68 -17.04 10.20
C ARG A 101 2.52 -18.44 9.63
N ALA A 102 3.48 -18.88 8.83
CA ALA A 102 3.61 -20.28 8.47
C ALA A 102 3.81 -21.15 9.71
N ASP A 103 2.74 -21.86 10.09
CA ASP A 103 2.79 -22.94 11.06
C ASP A 103 2.98 -24.29 10.36
N ARG A 104 3.23 -25.34 11.14
CA ARG A 104 3.28 -26.72 10.62
C ARG A 104 1.89 -27.09 10.09
N PHE A 105 1.81 -27.46 8.82
CA PHE A 105 0.61 -27.99 8.19
C PHE A 105 0.66 -29.52 8.15
N SER A 106 -0.50 -30.16 8.22
CA SER A 106 -0.68 -31.60 8.06
C SER A 106 -0.94 -31.97 6.60
N LEU A 107 -0.81 -33.26 6.26
CA LEU A 107 -1.22 -33.74 4.93
C LEU A 107 -2.72 -33.59 4.68
N ALA A 108 -3.55 -33.55 5.74
CA ALA A 108 -4.98 -33.29 5.62
C ALA A 108 -5.25 -31.85 5.14
N ASP A 109 -4.46 -30.88 5.63
CA ASP A 109 -4.56 -29.48 5.18
C ASP A 109 -4.20 -29.34 3.69
N VAL A 110 -3.20 -30.10 3.23
CA VAL A 110 -2.81 -30.13 1.81
C VAL A 110 -3.85 -30.85 0.96
N ALA A 111 -4.49 -31.91 1.47
CA ALA A 111 -5.52 -32.66 0.76
C ALA A 111 -6.75 -31.80 0.39
N ALA A 112 -7.01 -30.71 1.12
CA ALA A 112 -8.05 -29.74 0.78
C ALA A 112 -7.83 -29.06 -0.59
N PHE A 113 -6.59 -29.08 -1.11
CA PHE A 113 -6.22 -28.48 -2.39
C PHE A 113 -5.87 -29.51 -3.47
N LYS A 114 -6.21 -30.80 -3.29
CA LYS A 114 -5.76 -31.91 -4.14
C LYS A 114 -6.03 -31.74 -5.65
N ASP A 115 -7.08 -31.00 -6.01
CA ASP A 115 -7.50 -30.79 -7.40
C ASP A 115 -6.95 -29.47 -7.99
N ARG A 116 -6.13 -28.73 -7.21
CA ARG A 116 -5.56 -27.43 -7.60
C ARG A 116 -4.06 -27.56 -7.93
N PRO A 117 -3.56 -26.86 -8.96
CA PRO A 117 -2.13 -26.77 -9.21
C PRO A 117 -1.38 -26.14 -8.03
N ALA A 118 -0.20 -26.67 -7.69
CA ALA A 118 0.64 -26.13 -6.63
C ALA A 118 0.99 -24.65 -6.84
N SER A 119 1.20 -24.22 -8.09
CA SER A 119 1.47 -22.83 -8.44
C SER A 119 0.31 -21.89 -8.10
N GLU A 120 -0.93 -22.35 -8.26
CA GLU A 120 -2.13 -21.57 -7.93
C GLU A 120 -2.28 -21.42 -6.41
N ILE A 121 -2.03 -22.50 -5.66
CA ILE A 121 -2.06 -22.50 -4.20
C ILE A 121 -1.02 -21.51 -3.64
N VAL A 122 0.22 -21.54 -4.18
CA VAL A 122 1.27 -20.61 -3.77
C VAL A 122 0.89 -19.17 -4.10
N CYS A 123 0.33 -18.92 -5.29
CA CYS A 123 -0.13 -17.59 -5.66
C CYS A 123 -1.17 -17.07 -4.66
N ASP A 124 -2.23 -17.83 -4.41
CA ASP A 124 -3.27 -17.43 -3.45
C ASP A 124 -2.71 -17.17 -2.05
N ALA A 125 -1.81 -18.04 -1.58
CA ALA A 125 -1.17 -17.90 -0.28
C ALA A 125 -0.39 -16.59 -0.17
N VAL A 126 0.41 -16.27 -1.20
CA VAL A 126 1.18 -15.02 -1.28
C VAL A 126 0.24 -13.82 -1.29
N TRP A 127 -0.82 -13.85 -2.11
CA TRP A 127 -1.77 -12.74 -2.22
C TRP A 127 -2.53 -12.50 -0.90
N GLU A 128 -3.00 -13.56 -0.25
CA GLU A 128 -3.68 -13.46 1.05
C GLU A 128 -2.73 -13.00 2.16
N HIS A 129 -1.48 -13.45 2.15
CA HIS A 129 -0.47 -12.99 3.10
C HIS A 129 -0.18 -11.51 2.91
N LEU A 130 0.06 -11.08 1.65
CA LEU A 130 0.31 -9.69 1.33
C LEU A 130 -0.88 -8.81 1.66
N SER A 131 -2.14 -9.23 1.43
CA SER A 131 -3.33 -8.41 1.73
C SER A 131 -3.46 -8.04 3.21
N LYS A 132 -2.83 -8.80 4.11
CA LYS A 132 -2.79 -8.56 5.55
C LYS A 132 -1.54 -7.79 6.00
N ARG A 133 -0.53 -7.65 5.13
CA ARG A 133 0.71 -6.94 5.43
C ARG A 133 0.46 -5.43 5.51
N SER A 134 0.88 -4.84 6.63
CA SER A 134 0.86 -3.39 6.87
C SER A 134 2.28 -2.83 6.77
N PHE A 135 2.41 -1.56 6.40
CA PHE A 135 3.68 -0.85 6.28
C PHE A 135 3.62 0.40 7.15
N THR A 136 4.31 0.38 8.28
CA THR A 136 4.13 1.35 9.36
C THR A 136 5.27 2.35 9.48
N GLN A 137 6.39 2.09 8.82
CA GLN A 137 7.58 2.93 8.85
C GLN A 137 8.33 2.88 7.51
N VAL A 138 9.18 3.88 7.27
CA VAL A 138 10.01 3.94 6.05
C VAL A 138 10.92 2.72 5.89
N ALA A 139 11.38 2.11 6.98
CA ALA A 139 12.19 0.89 6.89
C ALA A 139 11.45 -0.24 6.15
N ASP A 140 10.13 -0.33 6.29
CA ASP A 140 9.31 -1.30 5.57
C ASP A 140 9.27 -0.98 4.06
N VAL A 141 9.24 0.31 3.70
CA VAL A 141 9.33 0.75 2.29
C VAL A 141 10.71 0.38 1.70
N VAL A 142 11.78 0.61 2.46
CA VAL A 142 13.14 0.24 2.04
C VAL A 142 13.28 -1.27 1.83
N GLU A 143 12.68 -2.07 2.72
CA GLU A 143 12.62 -3.53 2.57
C GLU A 143 11.95 -3.92 1.24
N VAL A 144 10.78 -3.35 0.94
CA VAL A 144 10.06 -3.61 -0.32
C VAL A 144 10.90 -3.24 -1.54
N LEU A 145 11.47 -2.04 -1.55
CA LEU A 145 12.33 -1.60 -2.66
C LEU A 145 13.51 -2.55 -2.86
N THR A 146 14.12 -3.02 -1.77
CA THR A 146 15.24 -3.98 -1.80
C THR A 146 14.79 -5.34 -2.33
N MET A 147 13.67 -5.87 -1.84
CA MET A 147 13.07 -7.13 -2.33
C MET A 147 12.77 -7.09 -3.82
N CYS A 148 12.33 -5.94 -4.33
CA CYS A 148 12.03 -5.72 -5.75
C CYS A 148 13.26 -5.28 -6.57
N ARG A 149 14.47 -5.35 -5.99
CA ARG A 149 15.74 -4.98 -6.63
C ARG A 149 15.71 -3.57 -7.24
N LEU A 150 15.13 -2.62 -6.50
CA LEU A 150 15.08 -1.20 -6.84
C LEU A 150 16.19 -0.45 -6.09
N ASP A 151 16.79 0.56 -6.73
CA ASP A 151 17.81 1.40 -6.10
C ASP A 151 17.16 2.30 -5.04
N VAL A 152 17.35 1.94 -3.77
CA VAL A 152 16.82 2.68 -2.62
C VAL A 152 17.32 4.13 -2.58
N ALA A 153 18.56 4.39 -3.04
CA ALA A 153 19.13 5.74 -3.02
C ALA A 153 18.31 6.71 -3.89
N HIS A 154 17.77 6.23 -5.01
CA HIS A 154 16.91 7.00 -5.90
C HIS A 154 15.66 7.56 -5.20
N TYR A 155 15.06 6.78 -4.30
CA TYR A 155 13.80 7.11 -3.64
C TYR A 155 13.98 7.84 -2.30
N ARG A 156 15.21 7.98 -1.80
CA ARG A 156 15.50 8.54 -0.46
C ARG A 156 14.89 9.92 -0.25
N LYS A 157 14.75 10.73 -1.31
CA LYS A 157 14.11 12.05 -1.27
C LYS A 157 12.65 12.04 -0.78
N PHE A 158 11.93 10.94 -0.97
CA PHE A 158 10.52 10.80 -0.57
C PHE A 158 10.32 10.38 0.88
N PHE A 159 11.36 9.80 1.50
CA PHE A 159 11.25 9.12 2.79
C PHE A 159 10.84 10.04 3.95
N PRO A 160 11.37 11.27 4.09
CA PRO A 160 10.98 12.13 5.22
C PRO A 160 9.47 12.39 5.27
N ALA A 161 8.85 12.72 4.13
CA ALA A 161 7.42 12.99 4.07
C ALA A 161 6.56 11.71 4.21
N ILE A 162 7.04 10.56 3.73
CA ILE A 162 6.37 9.27 3.95
C ILE A 162 6.40 8.89 5.44
N GLN A 163 7.54 9.08 6.11
CA GLN A 163 7.67 8.80 7.54
C GLN A 163 6.67 9.64 8.36
N GLU A 164 6.63 10.96 8.12
CA GLU A 164 5.66 11.84 8.79
C GLU A 164 4.20 11.42 8.54
N LEU A 165 3.87 11.02 7.31
CA LEU A 165 2.54 10.52 6.96
C LEU A 165 2.20 9.24 7.75
N MET A 166 3.13 8.29 7.82
CA MET A 166 2.96 7.02 8.52
C MET A 166 2.79 7.21 10.04
N GLU A 167 3.65 8.04 10.65
CA GLU A 167 3.54 8.42 12.05
C GLU A 167 2.20 9.10 12.36
N ARG A 168 1.78 10.02 11.48
CA ARG A 168 0.49 10.70 11.63
C ARG A 168 -0.68 9.74 11.53
N ARG A 169 -0.65 8.80 10.57
CA ARG A 169 -1.67 7.75 10.43
C ARG A 169 -1.72 6.86 11.65
N HIS A 170 -0.56 6.47 12.20
CA HIS A 170 -0.50 5.65 13.41
C HIS A 170 -1.22 6.34 14.57
N HIS A 171 -0.94 7.62 14.78
CA HIS A 171 -1.61 8.42 15.81
C HIS A 171 -3.13 8.55 15.56
N ILE A 172 -3.56 8.85 14.31
CA ILE A 172 -4.99 8.90 13.96
C ILE A 172 -5.69 7.57 14.24
N ALA A 173 -5.09 6.46 13.82
CA ALA A 173 -5.71 5.14 13.89
C ALA A 173 -5.77 4.56 15.31
N HIS A 174 -4.75 4.82 16.14
CA HIS A 174 -4.69 4.25 17.50
C HIS A 174 -5.28 5.14 18.57
N THR A 175 -5.18 6.48 18.43
CA THR A 175 -5.60 7.41 19.49
C THR A 175 -6.69 8.37 19.04
N GLY A 176 -7.26 8.21 17.84
CA GLY A 176 -8.22 9.19 17.29
C GLY A 176 -7.58 10.57 17.06
N ASP A 177 -6.25 10.59 16.98
CA ASP A 177 -5.43 11.80 16.89
C ASP A 177 -5.49 12.72 18.11
N LEU A 178 -5.83 12.18 19.28
CA LEU A 178 -5.98 12.94 20.52
C LEU A 178 -4.62 13.36 21.12
N GLU A 179 -4.52 14.57 21.65
CA GLU A 179 -3.38 15.01 22.47
C GLU A 179 -3.48 14.34 23.86
N GLU A 180 -2.40 13.66 24.27
CA GLU A 180 -2.34 12.91 25.54
C GLU A 180 -2.28 13.84 26.76
N ASP A 181 -1.76 15.05 26.59
CA ASP A 181 -1.73 16.07 27.64
C ASP A 181 -3.09 16.76 27.77
N SER A 182 -3.65 16.76 28.98
CA SER A 182 -4.92 17.43 29.31
C SER A 182 -4.93 18.83 28.69
N PRO A 183 -5.85 19.12 27.75
CA PRO A 183 -5.88 20.42 27.12
C PRO A 183 -6.23 21.46 28.20
N GLY A 184 -5.22 22.23 28.63
CA GLY A 184 -5.43 23.42 29.43
C GLY A 184 -6.52 24.31 28.80
N ARG A 185 -7.13 25.19 29.60
CA ARG A 185 -8.28 26.01 29.17
C ARG A 185 -8.07 26.60 27.77
N GLY A 186 -8.87 26.16 26.80
CA GLY A 186 -8.76 26.62 25.41
C GLY A 186 -7.86 25.80 24.48
N LYS A 187 -7.34 24.61 24.85
CA LYS A 187 -6.69 23.65 23.93
C LYS A 187 -7.68 22.61 23.37
N GLN A 188 -7.42 22.08 22.18
CA GLN A 188 -8.33 21.18 21.46
C GLN A 188 -7.86 19.77 21.76
N MET A 189 -8.78 18.84 21.94
CA MET A 189 -8.42 17.47 22.29
C MET A 189 -7.63 16.75 21.19
N ALA A 190 -7.69 17.21 19.94
CA ALA A 190 -7.01 16.57 18.82
C ALA A 190 -5.89 17.45 18.26
N ARG A 191 -4.78 16.81 17.85
CA ARG A 191 -3.61 17.47 17.29
C ARG A 191 -3.95 18.27 16.04
N SER A 192 -3.32 19.42 15.86
CA SER A 192 -3.53 20.26 14.67
C SER A 192 -3.11 19.58 13.36
N ILE A 193 -3.89 19.81 12.30
CA ILE A 193 -3.62 19.32 10.94
C ILE A 193 -4.02 20.40 9.93
N SER A 194 -3.20 20.60 8.90
CA SER A 194 -3.46 21.60 7.85
C SER A 194 -3.61 20.95 6.49
N ALA A 195 -4.49 21.52 5.66
CA ALA A 195 -4.70 21.06 4.28
C ALA A 195 -3.39 21.05 3.48
N ASP A 196 -2.53 22.06 3.67
CA ASP A 196 -1.26 22.15 2.94
C ASP A 196 -0.29 21.04 3.35
N ARG A 197 -0.28 20.63 4.63
CA ARG A 197 0.54 19.50 5.08
C ARG A 197 0.06 18.19 4.47
N VAL A 198 -1.25 17.93 4.48
CA VAL A 198 -1.81 16.72 3.86
C VAL A 198 -1.61 16.72 2.34
N ALA A 199 -1.76 17.87 1.68
CA ALA A 199 -1.49 18.03 0.26
C ALA A 199 -0.02 17.72 -0.10
N ARG A 200 0.93 18.16 0.73
CA ARG A 200 2.35 17.82 0.55
C ARG A 200 2.60 16.32 0.69
N TRP A 201 2.04 15.67 1.71
CA TRP A 201 2.17 14.22 1.86
C TRP A 201 1.56 13.47 0.67
N ASN A 202 0.35 13.84 0.24
CA ASN A 202 -0.30 13.23 -0.92
C ASN A 202 0.52 13.39 -2.20
N ARG A 203 1.03 14.60 -2.46
CA ARG A 203 1.90 14.85 -3.62
C ARG A 203 3.17 14.02 -3.56
N ASN A 204 3.82 13.94 -2.40
CA ASN A 204 5.02 13.12 -2.23
C ASN A 204 4.73 11.62 -2.49
N VAL A 205 3.58 11.10 -2.04
CA VAL A 205 3.15 9.73 -2.35
C VAL A 205 2.87 9.56 -3.84
N PHE A 206 2.18 10.52 -4.48
CA PHE A 206 1.94 10.51 -5.91
C PHE A 206 3.26 10.45 -6.70
N ASP A 207 4.21 11.34 -6.39
CA ASP A 207 5.50 11.43 -7.07
C ASP A 207 6.32 10.15 -6.85
N PHE A 208 6.26 9.57 -5.65
CA PHE A 208 6.88 8.27 -5.36
C PHE A 208 6.28 7.14 -6.21
N ILE A 209 4.94 7.02 -6.27
CA ILE A 209 4.24 6.01 -7.09
C ILE A 209 4.54 6.22 -8.58
N TRP A 210 4.60 7.48 -9.02
CA TRP A 210 4.93 7.83 -10.40
C TRP A 210 6.37 7.43 -10.77
N GLU A 211 7.35 7.68 -9.90
CA GLU A 211 8.72 7.24 -10.16
C GLU A 211 8.86 5.71 -10.13
N LEU A 212 8.15 5.03 -9.23
CA LEU A 212 8.06 3.57 -9.22
C LEU A 212 7.53 3.04 -10.56
N SER A 213 6.47 3.65 -11.10
CA SER A 213 5.88 3.19 -12.36
C SER A 213 6.84 3.37 -13.53
N LEU A 214 7.49 4.54 -13.63
CA LEU A 214 8.46 4.79 -14.69
C LEU A 214 9.62 3.80 -14.68
N ILE A 215 10.19 3.50 -13.51
CA ILE A 215 11.34 2.60 -13.41
C ILE A 215 10.91 1.15 -13.66
N THR A 216 9.82 0.72 -13.04
CA THR A 216 9.39 -0.68 -13.10
C THR A 216 8.89 -1.06 -14.50
N LEU A 217 8.18 -0.15 -15.19
CA LEU A 217 7.74 -0.39 -16.56
C LEU A 217 8.88 -0.33 -17.57
N ARG A 218 9.91 0.52 -17.35
CA ARG A 218 11.11 0.55 -18.20
C ARG A 218 11.97 -0.71 -18.10
N LYS A 219 11.98 -1.37 -16.93
CA LYS A 219 12.67 -2.66 -16.74
C LYS A 219 12.06 -3.81 -17.55
N ARG A 220 10.87 -3.61 -18.14
CA ARG A 220 10.15 -4.61 -18.96
C ARG A 220 10.17 -4.23 -20.45
N PRO A 221 11.32 -4.33 -21.16
CA PRO A 221 11.30 -4.15 -22.61
C PRO A 221 10.61 -5.36 -23.24
N ASN A 222 9.42 -5.16 -23.80
CA ASN A 222 8.64 -6.14 -24.58
C ASN A 222 8.15 -7.40 -23.83
N HIS A 223 7.09 -7.28 -23.04
CA HIS A 223 6.02 -8.28 -23.17
C HIS A 223 5.13 -7.81 -24.31
N ALA A 224 5.37 -8.32 -25.52
CA ALA A 224 4.41 -8.21 -26.60
C ALA A 224 3.04 -8.65 -26.03
N MET A 225 2.03 -7.79 -26.16
CA MET A 225 0.64 -8.24 -26.15
C MET A 225 0.56 -9.37 -27.18
N GLN A 226 0.60 -10.63 -26.73
CA GLN A 226 -0.02 -11.66 -27.53
C GLN A 226 -1.51 -11.29 -27.56
N PRO A 227 -2.09 -11.03 -28.75
CA PRO A 227 -3.51 -10.76 -28.83
C PRO A 227 -4.20 -11.96 -28.20
N THR A 228 -5.03 -11.69 -27.18
CA THR A 228 -5.91 -12.71 -26.63
C THR A 228 -6.74 -13.24 -27.79
N ALA A 229 -6.43 -14.47 -28.20
CA ALA A 229 -7.22 -15.17 -29.19
C ALA A 229 -8.68 -15.13 -28.71
N GLY A 230 -9.54 -14.55 -29.54
CA GLY A 230 -10.92 -14.29 -29.21
C GLY A 230 -11.60 -15.55 -28.69
N ARG A 231 -12.09 -15.50 -27.45
CA ARG A 231 -13.20 -16.35 -27.04
C ARG A 231 -14.43 -15.81 -27.75
N SER A 232 -14.69 -16.36 -28.94
CA SER A 232 -16.02 -16.35 -29.55
C SER A 232 -16.96 -17.03 -28.55
N TYR A 233 -17.88 -16.26 -27.97
CA TYR A 233 -19.06 -16.84 -27.36
C TYR A 233 -19.97 -17.33 -28.50
N ALA A 234 -20.08 -18.65 -28.61
CA ALA A 234 -21.16 -19.35 -29.28
C ALA A 234 -21.72 -20.37 -28.29
#